data_AF-A0A2V9LLI7-F1
#
_entry.id   AF-A0A2V9LLI7-F1
#
_cell.length_a   1.000
_cell.length_b   1.000
_cell.length_c   1.000
_cell.angle_alpha   90.00
_cell.angle_beta   90.00
_cell.angle_gamma   90.00
#
_symmetry.space_group_name_H-M   'P 1'
#
loop_
_entity.id
_entity.type
_entity.pdbx_description
1 polymer ?
#
loop_
_entity_poly.entity_id
_entity_poly.type
_entity_poly.pdbx_seq_one_letter_code
_entity_poly.pdbx_strand_id
1 'polypeptide(L)'
;MFARAGGSASRNSAIYILDLRTQRVSTVPGSEGFYTPGWSPDGRYIAAQPVPDKPDWNNWVTPRLVLFDFATQKWVDLAKMNDIGSLNWSRDGKYLYFVNYGSDPAIFRVRITDRKTEQVVSLKDTRLLGGLDSGFWLAPDDSPLILRDTGVEEIYALDLKLP
;
A
#
# COMPACT_ATOMS: atom_id res chain seq x y z
N MET A 1 19.71 -1.01 2.00
CA MET A 1 19.10 -1.70 0.83
C MET A 1 17.78 -1.04 0.55
N PHE A 2 17.35 -0.97 -0.71
CA PHE A 2 16.03 -0.47 -1.08
C PHE A 2 15.32 -1.52 -1.94
N ALA A 3 14.02 -1.70 -1.75
CA ALA A 3 13.20 -2.47 -2.69
C ALA A 3 12.24 -1.55 -3.43
N ARG A 4 11.98 -1.88 -4.69
CA ARG A 4 11.02 -1.16 -5.54
C ARG A 4 10.38 -2.15 -6.51
N ALA A 5 9.15 -1.89 -6.90
CA ALA A 5 8.56 -2.51 -8.08
C ALA A 5 9.19 -1.90 -9.35
N GLY A 6 9.57 -2.73 -10.32
CA GLY A 6 10.02 -2.27 -11.64
C GLY A 6 8.84 -1.95 -12.57
N GLY A 7 8.90 -0.80 -13.27
CA GLY A 7 7.91 -0.39 -14.27
C GLY A 7 6.53 0.03 -13.71
N SER A 8 5.59 0.35 -14.60
CA SER A 8 4.16 0.44 -14.24
C SER A 8 3.65 -0.95 -13.81
N ALA A 9 2.73 -0.99 -12.85
CA ALA A 9 2.14 -2.25 -12.37
C ALA A 9 1.57 -3.03 -13.56
N SER A 10 2.13 -4.21 -13.82
CA SER A 10 1.74 -5.10 -14.90
C SER A 10 2.05 -6.53 -14.50
N ARG A 11 1.56 -7.53 -15.25
CA ARG A 11 1.94 -8.93 -14.99
C ARG A 11 3.44 -9.20 -15.14
N ASN A 12 4.16 -8.30 -15.79
CA ASN A 12 5.62 -8.35 -15.94
C ASN A 12 6.35 -7.61 -14.81
N SER A 13 5.63 -7.00 -13.87
CA SER A 13 6.23 -6.39 -12.68
C SER A 13 6.81 -7.47 -11.78
N ALA A 14 7.89 -7.13 -11.09
CA ALA A 14 8.45 -7.90 -10.01
C ALA A 14 9.04 -6.95 -8.97
N ILE A 15 9.34 -7.48 -7.79
CA ILE A 15 10.00 -6.73 -6.74
C ILE A 15 11.51 -6.92 -6.87
N TYR A 16 12.23 -5.82 -6.99
CA TYR A 16 13.67 -5.81 -7.07
C TYR A 16 14.28 -5.18 -5.83
N ILE A 17 15.44 -5.68 -5.43
CA ILE A 17 16.27 -5.15 -4.35
C ILE A 17 17.54 -4.57 -4.97
N LEU A 18 17.84 -3.32 -4.63
CA LEU A 18 19.12 -2.68 -4.89
C LEU A 18 19.97 -2.71 -3.62
N ASP A 19 21.09 -3.42 -3.68
CA ASP A 19 22.17 -3.28 -2.70
C ASP A 19 22.97 -2.02 -3.05
N LEU A 20 22.89 -1.00 -2.20
CA LEU A 20 23.55 0.28 -2.41
C LEU A 20 25.08 0.21 -2.31
N ARG A 21 25.60 -0.73 -1.51
CA ARG A 21 27.04 -0.88 -1.30
C ARG A 21 27.69 -1.50 -2.53
N THR A 22 27.01 -2.47 -3.14
CA THR A 22 27.54 -3.21 -4.30
C THR A 22 26.97 -2.75 -5.62
N GLN A 23 25.94 -1.89 -5.60
CA GLN A 23 25.16 -1.43 -6.75
C GLN A 23 24.52 -2.57 -7.54
N ARG A 24 24.36 -3.74 -6.92
CA ARG A 24 23.76 -4.91 -7.56
C ARG A 24 22.25 -4.91 -7.36
N VAL A 25 21.55 -5.29 -8.42
CA VAL A 25 20.10 -5.50 -8.44
C VAL A 25 19.82 -7.00 -8.43
N SER A 26 18.89 -7.44 -7.59
CA SER A 26 18.39 -8.81 -7.56
C SER A 26 16.87 -8.82 -7.44
N THR A 27 16.21 -9.82 -8.02
CA THR A 27 14.76 -10.01 -7.87
C THR A 27 14.44 -10.73 -6.56
N VAL A 28 13.35 -10.35 -5.88
CA VAL A 28 12.80 -11.15 -4.78
C VAL A 28 12.18 -12.42 -5.38
N PRO A 29 12.59 -13.63 -4.96
CA PRO A 29 12.09 -14.86 -5.55
C PRO A 29 10.56 -14.97 -5.49
N GLY A 30 9.92 -15.34 -6.60
CA GLY A 30 8.46 -15.54 -6.67
C GLY A 30 7.64 -14.24 -6.55
N SER A 31 8.24 -13.09 -6.85
CA SER A 31 7.56 -11.78 -6.79
C SER A 31 6.95 -11.33 -8.11
N GLU A 32 6.96 -12.20 -9.13
CA GLU A 32 6.36 -11.92 -10.44
C GLU A 32 4.88 -11.57 -10.29
N GLY A 33 4.48 -10.45 -10.89
CA GLY A 33 3.16 -9.87 -10.77
C GLY A 33 2.88 -9.22 -9.42
N PHE A 34 3.86 -8.95 -8.56
CA PHE A 34 3.66 -8.23 -7.29
C PHE A 34 4.17 -6.78 -7.37
N TYR A 35 3.55 -5.89 -6.59
CA TYR A 35 3.88 -4.47 -6.53
C TYR A 35 3.73 -3.90 -5.10
N THR A 36 3.96 -2.59 -4.95
CA THR A 36 3.92 -1.83 -3.66
C THR A 36 4.71 -2.49 -2.51
N PRO A 37 6.01 -2.83 -2.71
CA PRO A 37 6.78 -3.49 -1.67
C PRO A 37 7.00 -2.57 -0.46
N GLY A 38 6.76 -3.09 0.75
CA GLY A 38 7.09 -2.44 2.02
C GLY A 38 7.94 -3.34 2.90
N TRP A 39 9.16 -2.90 3.23
CA TRP A 39 10.07 -3.62 4.14
C TRP A 39 9.59 -3.52 5.59
N SER A 40 9.69 -4.62 6.34
CA SER A 40 9.62 -4.55 7.79
C SER A 40 10.81 -3.77 8.35
N PRO A 41 10.66 -3.07 9.49
CA PRO A 41 11.74 -2.27 10.07
C PRO A 41 13.01 -3.07 10.40
N ASP A 42 12.86 -4.35 10.73
CA ASP A 42 13.96 -5.28 11.02
C ASP A 42 14.58 -5.90 9.75
N GLY A 43 14.02 -5.63 8.57
CA GLY A 43 14.48 -6.18 7.29
C GLY A 43 14.16 -7.67 7.09
N ARG A 44 13.42 -8.32 7.99
CA ARG A 44 13.08 -9.75 7.86
C ARG A 44 12.01 -10.02 6.80
N TYR A 45 11.13 -9.06 6.54
CA TYR A 45 9.98 -9.25 5.68
C TYR A 45 9.84 -8.18 4.60
N ILE A 46 9.19 -8.56 3.50
CA ILE A 46 8.60 -7.64 2.53
C ILE A 46 7.10 -7.94 2.43
N ALA A 47 6.27 -6.95 2.68
CA ALA A 47 4.87 -6.99 2.31
C ALA A 47 4.68 -6.48 0.89
N ALA A 48 3.72 -7.02 0.16
CA ALA A 48 3.42 -6.63 -1.21
C ALA A 48 1.98 -6.94 -1.60
N GLN A 49 1.54 -6.42 -2.74
CA GLN A 49 0.22 -6.69 -3.31
C GLN A 49 0.38 -7.44 -4.64
N PRO A 50 -0.36 -8.53 -4.87
CA PRO A 50 -0.45 -9.13 -6.19
C PRO A 50 -1.25 -8.22 -7.13
N VAL A 51 -0.78 -8.09 -8.37
CA VAL A 51 -1.53 -7.45 -9.46
C VAL A 51 -2.85 -8.22 -9.66
N PRO A 52 -3.99 -7.53 -9.82
CA PRO A 52 -5.29 -8.18 -10.04
C PRO A 52 -5.29 -9.05 -11.30
N ASP A 53 -6.12 -10.10 -11.34
CA ASP A 53 -6.22 -10.98 -12.51
C ASP A 53 -6.65 -10.23 -13.78
N LYS A 54 -7.52 -9.23 -13.64
CA LYS A 54 -7.99 -8.36 -14.73
C LYS A 54 -7.77 -6.90 -14.33
N PRO A 55 -6.55 -6.37 -14.49
CA PRO A 55 -6.29 -4.97 -14.20
C PRO A 55 -7.05 -4.13 -15.24
N ASP A 56 -7.97 -3.30 -14.77
CA ASP A 56 -8.62 -2.27 -15.58
C ASP A 56 -7.98 -0.93 -15.20
N TRP A 57 -7.61 -0.12 -16.18
CA TRP A 57 -7.07 1.22 -15.96
C TRP A 57 -8.04 2.12 -15.16
N ASN A 58 -9.34 1.82 -15.21
CA ASN A 58 -10.37 2.50 -14.41
C ASN A 58 -10.68 1.82 -13.06
N ASN A 59 -10.18 0.60 -12.81
CA ASN A 59 -10.57 -0.22 -11.65
C ASN A 59 -9.44 -1.15 -11.19
N TRP A 60 -8.48 -0.58 -10.46
CA TRP A 60 -7.35 -1.28 -9.84
C TRP A 60 -7.68 -1.67 -8.40
N VAL A 61 -8.47 -2.72 -8.23
CA VAL A 61 -8.82 -3.24 -6.89
C VAL A 61 -7.86 -4.35 -6.50
N THR A 62 -7.17 -4.18 -5.36
CA THR A 62 -6.28 -5.23 -4.84
C THR A 62 -6.74 -5.81 -3.53
N PRO A 63 -7.42 -6.96 -3.54
CA PRO A 63 -8.00 -7.52 -2.34
C PRO A 63 -6.99 -8.25 -1.46
N ARG A 64 -5.75 -8.45 -1.91
CA ARG A 64 -4.77 -9.35 -1.28
C ARG A 64 -3.50 -8.62 -0.85
N LEU A 65 -3.05 -8.97 0.35
CA LEU A 65 -1.78 -8.58 0.92
C LEU A 65 -0.97 -9.85 1.20
N VAL A 66 0.24 -9.91 0.65
CA VAL A 66 1.17 -11.04 0.82
C VAL A 66 2.44 -10.61 1.54
N LEU A 67 3.09 -11.55 2.20
CA LEU A 67 4.31 -11.32 2.98
C LEU A 67 5.39 -12.33 2.59
N PHE A 68 6.57 -11.85 2.24
CA PHE A 68 7.76 -12.66 2.04
C PHE A 68 8.59 -12.70 3.32
N ASP A 69 8.95 -13.89 3.81
CA ASP A 69 9.91 -14.06 4.91
C ASP A 69 11.28 -14.45 4.34
N PHE A 70 12.30 -13.60 4.55
CA PHE A 70 13.67 -13.87 4.12
C PHE A 70 14.31 -15.06 4.84
N ALA A 71 13.86 -15.39 6.05
CA ALA A 71 14.37 -16.55 6.79
C ALA A 71 13.94 -17.87 6.14
N THR A 72 12.72 -17.93 5.59
CA THR A 72 12.18 -19.15 4.97
C THR A 72 12.14 -19.11 3.45
N GLN A 73 12.36 -17.94 2.84
CA GLN A 73 12.21 -17.66 1.42
C GLN A 73 10.84 -18.07 0.86
N LYS A 74 9.77 -17.70 1.58
CA LYS A 74 8.39 -18.07 1.22
C LYS A 74 7.48 -16.87 1.29
N TRP A 75 6.56 -16.81 0.33
CA TRP A 75 5.40 -15.93 0.35
C TRP A 75 4.25 -16.60 1.12
N VAL A 76 3.53 -15.82 1.92
CA VAL A 76 2.29 -16.23 2.58
C VAL A 76 1.23 -15.17 2.39
N ASP A 77 -0.04 -15.57 2.32
CA ASP A 77 -1.15 -14.62 2.42
C ASP A 77 -1.20 -14.06 3.85
N LEU A 78 -1.21 -12.73 3.94
CA LEU A 78 -1.21 -11.98 5.19
C LEU A 78 -2.60 -11.46 5.53
N ALA A 79 -3.30 -10.87 4.57
CA ALA A 79 -4.67 -10.38 4.74
C ALA A 79 -5.44 -10.36 3.41
N LYS A 80 -6.77 -10.41 3.50
CA LYS A 80 -7.68 -10.23 2.37
C LYS A 80 -8.81 -9.26 2.75
N MET A 81 -9.07 -8.27 1.91
CA MET A 81 -10.14 -7.27 2.05
C MET A 81 -10.78 -6.99 0.69
N ASN A 82 -11.68 -6.00 0.63
CA ASN A 82 -12.30 -5.58 -0.62
C ASN A 82 -11.30 -4.84 -1.50
N ASP A 83 -10.60 -3.85 -0.95
CA ASP A 83 -9.57 -3.11 -1.68
C ASP A 83 -8.50 -2.57 -0.74
N ILE A 84 -7.29 -3.12 -0.80
CA ILE A 84 -6.18 -2.79 0.09
C ILE A 84 -5.31 -1.70 -0.55
N GLY A 85 -4.88 -0.73 0.24
CA GLY A 85 -3.79 0.16 -0.16
C GLY A 85 -3.07 0.80 1.01
N SER A 86 -2.06 1.64 0.69
CA SER A 86 -1.30 2.45 1.65
C SER A 86 -0.72 1.63 2.81
N LEU A 87 0.27 0.79 2.50
CA LEU A 87 0.92 -0.09 3.47
C LEU A 87 1.89 0.69 4.37
N ASN A 88 1.70 0.60 5.69
CA ASN A 88 2.57 1.23 6.68
C ASN A 88 2.93 0.25 7.80
N TRP A 89 4.21 -0.09 7.94
CA TRP A 89 4.69 -0.95 9.02
C TRP A 89 4.68 -0.21 10.36
N SER A 90 4.26 -0.88 11.43
CA SER A 90 4.50 -0.38 12.79
C SER A 90 6.00 -0.25 13.03
N ARG A 91 6.39 0.71 13.85
CA ARG A 91 7.80 0.95 14.17
C ARG A 91 8.49 -0.28 14.78
N ASP A 92 7.75 -1.07 15.56
CA ASP A 92 8.23 -2.30 16.19
C ASP A 92 8.15 -3.54 15.30
N GLY A 93 7.65 -3.41 14.06
CA GLY A 93 7.52 -4.49 13.09
C GLY A 93 6.46 -5.55 13.43
N LYS A 94 5.69 -5.39 14.51
CA LYS A 94 4.66 -6.37 14.91
C LYS A 94 3.39 -6.28 14.08
N TYR A 95 3.13 -5.14 13.45
CA TYR A 95 1.93 -4.87 12.70
C TYR A 95 2.23 -4.26 11.34
N LEU A 96 1.35 -4.55 10.38
CA LEU A 96 1.26 -3.82 9.12
C LEU A 96 -0.12 -3.17 9.04
N TYR A 97 -0.13 -1.85 8.95
CA TYR A 97 -1.33 -1.05 8.75
C TYR A 97 -1.62 -0.89 7.26
N PHE A 98 -2.89 -0.80 6.91
CA PHE A 98 -3.35 -0.58 5.54
C PHE A 98 -4.77 0.00 5.54
N VAL A 99 -5.16 0.65 4.44
CA VAL A 99 -6.53 1.10 4.21
C VAL A 99 -7.31 0.01 3.49
N ASN A 100 -8.56 -0.18 3.88
CA ASN A 100 -9.57 -0.82 3.04
C ASN A 100 -10.43 0.27 2.39
N TYR A 101 -10.41 0.43 1.07
CA TYR A 101 -11.14 1.49 0.33
C TYR A 101 -12.56 1.08 -0.13
N GLY A 102 -13.04 -0.09 0.28
CA GLY A 102 -14.39 -0.56 -0.07
C GLY A 102 -15.53 0.32 0.47
N SER A 103 -16.76 -0.16 0.36
CA SER A 103 -17.98 0.57 0.77
C SER A 103 -18.04 1.00 2.25
N ASP A 104 -17.21 0.41 3.10
CA ASP A 104 -16.98 0.83 4.48
C ASP A 104 -15.48 1.09 4.66
N PRO A 105 -15.01 2.31 4.32
CA PRO A 105 -13.59 2.60 4.31
C PRO A 105 -13.06 2.71 5.74
N ALA A 106 -11.92 2.07 6.00
CA ALA A 106 -11.33 2.05 7.34
C ALA A 106 -9.83 1.73 7.27
N ILE A 107 -9.10 2.17 8.29
CA ILE A 107 -7.72 1.73 8.53
C ILE A 107 -7.78 0.45 9.35
N PHE A 108 -7.09 -0.57 8.88
CA PHE A 108 -6.87 -1.83 9.57
C PHE A 108 -5.40 -1.99 9.91
N ARG A 109 -5.13 -2.89 10.84
CA ARG A 109 -3.80 -3.47 11.01
C ARG A 109 -3.88 -4.98 11.12
N VAL A 110 -2.86 -5.65 10.58
CA VAL A 110 -2.68 -7.09 10.73
C VAL A 110 -1.43 -7.36 11.56
N ARG A 111 -1.57 -8.19 12.59
CA ARG A 111 -0.44 -8.66 13.39
C ARG A 111 0.33 -9.72 12.63
N ILE A 112 1.64 -9.57 12.52
CA ILE A 112 2.46 -10.46 11.68
C ILE A 112 2.53 -11.89 12.22
N THR A 113 2.57 -12.06 13.53
CA THR A 113 2.83 -13.37 14.17
C THR A 113 1.72 -14.39 13.97
N ASP A 114 0.46 -13.94 13.93
CA ASP A 114 -0.71 -14.82 13.85
C ASP A 114 -1.75 -14.35 12.83
N ARG A 115 -1.44 -13.29 12.06
CA ARG A 115 -2.27 -12.75 10.99
C ARG A 115 -3.63 -12.24 11.46
N LYS A 116 -3.78 -11.98 12.76
CA LYS A 116 -5.00 -11.38 13.30
C LYS A 116 -5.13 -9.95 12.75
N THR A 117 -6.24 -9.70 12.07
CA THR A 117 -6.58 -8.39 11.52
C THR A 117 -7.60 -7.70 12.41
N GLU A 118 -7.40 -6.40 12.66
CA GLU A 118 -8.30 -5.57 13.45
C GLU A 118 -8.49 -4.19 12.83
N GLN A 119 -9.71 -3.66 12.94
CA GLN A 119 -10.02 -2.31 12.54
C GLN A 119 -9.47 -1.33 13.59
N VAL A 120 -8.77 -0.31 13.13
CA VAL A 120 -8.16 0.73 13.98
C VAL A 120 -9.05 1.96 14.03
N VAL A 121 -9.51 2.43 12.87
CA VAL A 121 -10.37 3.61 12.76
C VAL A 121 -11.26 3.52 11.52
N SER A 122 -12.53 3.90 11.64
CA SER A 122 -13.44 4.05 10.50
C SER A 122 -13.18 5.37 9.79
N LEU A 123 -13.24 5.37 8.46
CA LEU A 123 -13.09 6.54 7.60
C LEU A 123 -14.42 6.94 6.92
N LYS A 124 -15.54 6.32 7.30
CA LYS A 124 -16.85 6.50 6.66
C LYS A 124 -17.32 7.95 6.57
N ASP A 125 -17.04 8.73 7.62
CA ASP A 125 -17.43 10.15 7.70
C ASP A 125 -16.25 11.10 7.39
N THR A 126 -15.17 10.56 6.81
CA THR A 126 -13.96 11.33 6.46
C THR A 126 -13.91 11.57 4.96
N ARG A 127 -13.83 12.84 4.57
CA ARG A 127 -13.49 13.22 3.19
C ARG A 127 -11.98 13.03 2.98
N LEU A 128 -11.62 11.87 2.43
CA LEU A 128 -10.27 11.61 1.94
C LEU A 128 -10.05 12.40 0.64
N LEU A 129 -8.80 12.77 0.36
CA LEU A 129 -8.44 13.33 -0.94
C LEU A 129 -8.79 12.33 -2.05
N GLY A 130 -9.33 12.81 -3.17
CA GLY A 130 -9.53 11.95 -4.35
C GLY A 130 -8.18 11.58 -4.98
N GLY A 131 -7.94 10.29 -5.23
CA GLY A 131 -6.77 9.79 -5.98
C GLY A 131 -5.90 8.77 -5.25
N LEU A 132 -4.91 8.24 -5.97
CA LEU A 132 -4.00 7.15 -5.58
C LEU A 132 -3.08 7.45 -4.37
N ASP A 133 -3.08 8.70 -3.88
CA ASP A 133 -2.21 9.21 -2.81
C ASP A 133 -2.99 9.67 -1.56
N SER A 134 -4.22 9.20 -1.36
CA SER A 134 -5.00 9.38 -0.13
C SER A 134 -4.46 8.58 1.07
N GLY A 135 -3.14 8.38 1.10
CA GLY A 135 -2.44 7.60 2.11
C GLY A 135 -2.52 8.24 3.49
N PHE A 136 -2.67 7.39 4.50
CA PHE A 136 -2.37 7.74 5.88
C PHE A 136 -0.89 7.45 6.16
N TRP A 137 -0.37 8.10 7.20
CA TRP A 137 0.94 7.81 7.77
C TRP A 137 0.81 7.40 9.22
N LEU A 138 1.88 6.87 9.80
CA LEU A 138 1.95 6.60 11.22
C LEU A 138 2.79 7.67 11.91
N ALA A 139 2.29 8.21 13.01
CA ALA A 139 3.07 9.01 13.94
C ALA A 139 4.13 8.14 14.65
N PRO A 140 5.11 8.73 15.38
CA PRO A 140 6.15 7.97 16.08
C PRO A 140 5.67 6.95 17.12
N ASP A 141 4.41 7.08 17.58
CA ASP A 141 3.71 6.18 18.49
C ASP A 141 2.77 5.19 17.76
N ASP A 142 2.88 5.09 16.44
CA ASP A 142 2.04 4.29 15.55
C ASP A 142 0.55 4.72 15.50
N SER A 143 0.21 5.93 15.96
CA SER A 143 -1.13 6.48 15.74
C SER A 143 -1.33 6.88 14.27
N PRO A 144 -2.48 6.56 13.63
CA PRO A 144 -2.73 6.96 12.25
C PRO A 144 -2.92 8.48 12.09
N LEU A 145 -2.19 9.05 11.14
CA LEU A 145 -2.33 10.42 10.67
C LEU A 145 -3.00 10.41 9.30
N ILE A 146 -4.15 11.05 9.19
CA ILE A 146 -4.91 11.18 7.95
C ILE A 146 -4.95 12.64 7.50
N LEU A 147 -4.77 12.86 6.20
CA LEU A 147 -5.02 14.16 5.61
C LEU A 147 -6.50 14.29 5.26
N ARG A 148 -7.18 15.24 5.89
CA ARG A 148 -8.58 15.56 5.62
C ARG A 148 -8.66 16.69 4.61
N ASP A 149 -9.39 16.47 3.53
CA ASP A 149 -9.70 17.53 2.59
C ASP A 149 -10.87 18.38 3.10
N THR A 150 -10.60 19.68 3.32
CA THR A 150 -11.62 20.69 3.63
C THR A 150 -11.80 21.68 2.48
N GLY A 151 -11.24 21.39 1.31
CA GLY A 151 -11.33 22.20 0.12
C GLY A 151 -12.75 22.27 -0.43
N VAL A 152 -13.08 23.44 -0.96
CA VAL A 152 -14.26 23.66 -1.80
C VAL A 152 -13.78 23.62 -3.24
N GLU A 153 -14.34 22.71 -4.04
CA GLU A 153 -14.13 22.68 -5.48
C GLU A 153 -15.27 23.46 -6.13
N GLU A 154 -14.95 24.54 -6.85
CA GLU A 154 -15.92 25.32 -7.61
C GLU A 154 -15.57 25.29 -9.10
N ILE A 155 -16.60 25.21 -9.95
CA ILE A 155 -16.46 25.29 -11.41
C ILE A 155 -16.78 26.72 -11.83
N TYR A 156 -15.80 27.41 -12.42
CA TYR A 156 -15.99 28.75 -12.98
C TYR A 156 -16.04 28.70 -14.51
N ALA A 157 -16.92 29.52 -15.09
CA ALA A 157 -16.89 29.86 -16.51
C ALA A 157 -16.40 31.30 -16.66
N LEU A 158 -15.44 31.54 -17.55
CA LEU A 158 -14.92 32.88 -17.85
C LEU A 158 -15.36 33.29 -19.26
N ASP A 159 -16.18 34.33 -19.35
CA ASP A 159 -16.47 35.00 -20.62
C ASP A 159 -15.45 36.12 -20.84
N LEU A 160 -14.57 35.94 -21.83
CA LEU A 160 -13.60 36.96 -22.24
C LEU A 160 -14.23 37.90 -23.27
N LYS A 161 -14.36 39.18 -22.93
CA LYS A 161 -14.65 40.24 -23.90
C LYS A 161 -13.36 41.02 -24.20
N LEU A 162 -12.91 40.94 -25.45
CA LEU A 162 -11.81 41.76 -25.98
C LEU A 162 -12.39 43.06 -26.58
N PRO A 163 -11.61 44.17 -26.58
CA PRO A 163 -12.02 45.46 -27.15
C PRO A 163 -12.21 45.42 -28.68
#